data_AF-A0A7D5RPJ6-F1
#
_entry.id   AF-A0A7D5RPJ6-F1
#
_cell.length_a   1.000
_cell.length_b   1.000
_cell.length_c   1.000
_cell.angle_alpha   90.00
_cell.angle_beta   90.00
_cell.angle_gamma   90.00
#
_symmetry.space_group_name_H-M   'P 1'
#
loop_
_entity.id
_entity.type
_entity.pdbx_description
1 polymer ?
#
loop_
_entity_poly.entity_id
_entity_poly.type
_entity_poly.pdbx_seq_one_letter_code
_entity_poly.pdbx_strand_id
1 'polypeptide(L)'
;MEAELIIKDRQNIEQHKHARVVRNWLWIGVIMISIQVMIGGITRLTGSGLSITKWEIALGTIPPLNEHQWVEAFDLYKDTPQYHKINKGMSMSEFKFIYFWEYFHRL
;
A
#
# COMPACT_ATOMS: atom_id res chain seq x y z
N MET A 1 39.47 -25.63 31.07
CA MET A 1 38.84 -26.52 30.08
C MET A 1 37.31 -26.44 30.13
N GLU A 2 36.63 -26.74 31.26
CA GLU A 2 35.15 -26.67 31.34
C GLU A 2 34.57 -25.25 31.16
N ALA A 3 35.18 -24.24 31.79
CA ALA A 3 34.72 -22.85 31.65
C ALA A 3 34.82 -22.32 30.21
N GLU A 4 35.82 -22.75 29.44
CA GLU A 4 35.98 -22.35 28.04
C GLU A 4 34.92 -22.98 27.13
N LEU A 5 34.54 -24.24 27.39
CA LEU A 5 33.45 -24.92 26.68
C LEU A 5 32.11 -24.20 26.91
N ILE A 6 31.80 -23.82 28.16
CA ILE A 6 30.57 -23.10 28.50
C ILE A 6 30.49 -21.72 27.82
N ILE A 7 31.62 -20.99 27.75
CA ILE A 7 31.67 -19.69 27.08
C ILE A 7 31.44 -19.87 25.58
N LYS A 8 32.07 -20.87 24.96
CA LYS A 8 31.94 -21.15 23.53
C LYS A 8 30.52 -21.57 23.14
N ASP A 9 29.87 -22.40 23.95
CA ASP A 9 28.48 -22.80 23.73
C ASP A 9 27.52 -21.62 23.86
N ARG A 10 27.73 -20.74 24.85
CA ARG A 10 26.93 -19.51 25.00
C ARG A 10 27.11 -18.58 23.80
N GLN A 11 28.35 -18.41 23.31
CA GLN A 11 28.63 -17.61 22.12
C GLN A 11 27.98 -18.19 20.86
N ASN A 12 28.02 -19.52 20.67
CA ASN A 12 27.34 -20.20 19.57
C ASN A 12 25.81 -20.02 19.63
N ILE A 13 25.21 -20.18 20.82
CA ILE A 13 23.76 -20.00 21.02
C ILE A 13 23.34 -18.56 20.66
N GLU A 14 24.07 -17.55 21.14
CA GLU A 14 23.78 -16.15 20.83
C GLU A 14 24.02 -15.84 19.35
N GLN A 15 25.11 -16.31 18.73
CA GLN A 15 25.33 -16.13 17.29
C GLN A 15 24.22 -16.77 16.43
N HIS A 16 23.80 -17.99 16.74
CA HIS A 16 22.67 -18.64 16.05
C HIS A 16 21.33 -17.96 16.31
N LYS A 17 21.15 -17.33 17.49
CA LYS A 17 19.96 -16.52 17.80
C LYS A 17 19.96 -15.22 17.00
N HIS A 18 21.07 -14.50 16.95
CA HIS A 18 21.22 -13.29 16.13
C HIS A 18 21.01 -13.59 14.64
N ALA A 19 21.60 -14.67 14.13
CA ALA A 19 21.42 -15.08 12.73
C ALA A 19 19.94 -15.39 12.41
N ARG A 20 19.20 -16.04 13.33
CA ARG A 20 17.76 -16.31 13.15
C ARG A 20 16.91 -15.04 13.20
N VAL A 21 17.22 -14.11 14.09
CA VAL A 21 16.51 -12.82 14.20
C VAL A 21 16.72 -11.98 12.94
N VAL A 22 17.98 -11.84 12.49
CA VAL A 22 18.31 -11.10 11.26
C VAL A 22 17.67 -11.74 10.04
N ARG A 23 17.71 -13.09 9.93
CA ARG A 23 17.04 -13.81 8.85
C ARG A 23 15.53 -13.55 8.82
N ASN A 24 14.86 -13.63 9.98
CA ASN A 24 13.42 -13.36 10.05
C ASN A 24 13.12 -11.90 9.70
N TRP A 25 13.94 -10.97 10.16
CA TRP A 25 13.82 -9.55 9.81
C TRP A 25 13.94 -9.31 8.29
N LEU A 26 14.91 -9.95 7.63
CA LEU A 26 15.06 -9.89 6.17
C LEU A 26 13.83 -10.46 5.44
N TRP A 27 13.30 -11.60 5.91
CA TRP A 27 12.08 -12.18 5.33
C TRP A 27 10.86 -11.27 5.48
N ILE A 28 10.71 -10.63 6.64
CA ILE A 28 9.64 -9.63 6.86
C ILE A 28 9.82 -8.47 5.86
N GLY A 29 11.03 -7.96 5.69
CA GLY A 29 11.32 -6.90 4.72
C GLY A 29 10.96 -7.29 3.28
N VAL A 30 11.34 -8.50 2.85
CA VAL A 30 10.99 -9.02 1.51
C VAL A 30 9.48 -9.14 1.33
N ILE A 31 8.77 -9.67 2.34
CA ILE A 31 7.31 -9.80 2.30
C ILE A 31 6.66 -8.41 2.20
N MET A 32 7.11 -7.44 2.99
CA MET A 32 6.59 -6.07 2.96
C MET A 32 6.75 -5.43 1.56
N ILE A 33 7.94 -5.51 0.98
CA ILE A 33 8.19 -4.98 -0.37
C ILE A 33 7.32 -5.71 -1.41
N SER A 34 7.20 -7.04 -1.28
CA SER A 34 6.38 -7.82 -2.21
C SER A 34 4.91 -7.40 -2.17
N ILE A 35 4.37 -7.14 -0.97
CA ILE A 35 3.00 -6.63 -0.78
C ILE A 35 2.86 -5.25 -1.43
N GLN A 36 3.80 -4.33 -1.22
CA GLN A 36 3.76 -2.99 -1.83
C GLN A 36 3.76 -3.06 -3.37
N VAL A 37 4.58 -3.94 -3.95
CA VAL A 37 4.63 -4.17 -5.40
C VAL A 37 3.29 -4.73 -5.90
N MET A 38 2.70 -5.70 -5.20
CA MET A 38 1.39 -6.24 -5.56
C MET A 38 0.29 -5.17 -5.53
N ILE A 39 0.25 -4.34 -4.49
CA ILE A 39 -0.72 -3.24 -4.36
C ILE A 39 -0.58 -2.27 -5.52
N GLY A 40 0.65 -1.82 -5.83
CA GLY A 40 0.89 -0.94 -6.97
C GLY A 40 0.53 -1.59 -8.31
N GLY A 41 0.79 -2.89 -8.45
CA GLY A 41 0.36 -3.68 -9.60
C GLY A 41 -1.16 -3.70 -9.77
N ILE A 42 -1.91 -3.94 -8.70
CA ILE A 42 -3.38 -3.91 -8.71
C ILE A 42 -3.87 -2.52 -9.11
N THR A 43 -3.38 -1.45 -8.46
CA THR A 43 -3.73 -0.06 -8.78
C THR A 43 -3.46 0.29 -10.24
N ARG A 44 -2.39 -0.24 -10.82
CA ARG A 44 -2.08 -0.06 -12.24
C ARG A 44 -3.04 -0.82 -13.15
N LEU A 45 -3.35 -2.08 -12.82
CA LEU A 45 -4.20 -2.95 -13.63
C LEU A 45 -5.68 -2.55 -13.57
N THR A 46 -6.16 -2.07 -12.42
CA THR A 46 -7.54 -1.54 -12.25
C THR A 46 -7.70 -0.14 -12.82
N GLY A 47 -6.61 0.49 -13.28
CA GLY A 47 -6.63 1.84 -13.82
C GLY A 47 -6.94 2.90 -12.77
N SER A 48 -6.75 2.63 -11.49
CA SER A 48 -7.11 3.57 -10.44
C SER A 48 -6.19 4.79 -10.33
N GLY A 49 -5.00 4.80 -10.92
CA GLY A 49 -4.00 5.87 -10.75
C GLY A 49 -4.34 7.30 -11.22
N LEU A 50 -5.58 7.56 -11.65
CA LEU A 50 -6.10 8.84 -12.13
C LEU A 50 -7.45 9.20 -11.46
N SER A 51 -7.87 8.43 -10.45
CA SER A 51 -9.14 8.62 -9.74
C SER A 51 -9.10 9.76 -8.71
N ILE A 52 -7.91 10.13 -8.22
CA ILE A 52 -7.65 11.27 -7.33
C ILE A 52 -7.03 12.40 -8.15
N THR A 53 -7.87 13.34 -8.59
CA THR A 53 -7.48 14.42 -9.51
C THR A 53 -7.03 15.70 -8.81
N LYS A 54 -7.51 15.96 -7.57
CA LYS A 54 -7.09 17.11 -6.75
C LYS A 54 -6.16 16.66 -5.62
N TRP A 55 -5.05 17.38 -5.45
CA TRP A 55 -4.12 17.18 -4.33
C TRP A 55 -4.30 18.32 -3.31
N GLU A 56 -5.21 18.13 -2.36
CA GLU A 56 -5.46 19.10 -1.29
C GLU A 56 -4.44 18.87 -0.16
N ILE A 57 -3.35 19.64 -0.16
CA ILE A 57 -2.27 19.58 0.86
C ILE A 57 -2.83 19.82 2.28
N ALA A 58 -3.94 20.56 2.42
CA ALA A 58 -4.52 20.98 3.69
C ALA A 58 -5.36 19.91 4.43
N LEU A 59 -5.86 18.89 3.72
CA LEU A 59 -6.71 17.80 4.28
C LEU A 59 -6.02 16.43 4.24
N GLY A 60 -4.69 16.44 4.13
CA GLY A 60 -3.78 15.29 4.13
C GLY A 60 -4.45 13.93 4.29
N THR A 61 -4.77 13.31 3.16
CA THR A 61 -5.08 11.88 3.08
C THR A 61 -6.37 11.45 3.77
N ILE A 62 -7.40 12.30 3.83
CA ILE A 62 -8.73 11.86 4.27
C ILE A 62 -9.60 11.59 3.02
N PRO A 63 -10.05 10.34 2.79
CA PRO A 63 -10.96 10.05 1.68
C PRO A 63 -12.30 10.76 1.91
N PRO A 64 -13.11 11.00 0.86
CA PRO A 64 -14.42 11.64 1.02
C PRO A 64 -15.26 10.94 2.10
N LEU A 65 -15.67 11.68 3.12
CA LEU A 65 -16.35 11.12 4.29
C LEU A 65 -17.88 11.21 4.19
N ASN A 66 -18.38 12.08 3.31
CA ASN A 66 -19.81 12.31 3.09
C ASN A 66 -20.17 12.22 1.61
N GLU A 67 -21.47 12.03 1.34
CA GLU A 67 -21.97 11.81 -0.02
C GLU A 67 -21.69 13.01 -0.95
N HIS A 68 -21.79 14.24 -0.43
CA HIS A 68 -21.48 15.45 -1.22
C HIS A 68 -20.04 15.47 -1.72
N GLN A 69 -19.07 15.15 -0.86
CA GLN A 69 -17.65 15.05 -1.25
C GLN A 69 -17.42 13.90 -2.26
N TRP A 70 -18.13 12.78 -2.13
CA TRP A 70 -18.05 11.70 -3.11
C TRP A 70 -18.58 12.11 -4.48
N VAL A 71 -19.69 12.86 -4.52
CA VAL A 71 -20.24 13.42 -5.77
C VAL A 71 -19.26 14.40 -6.39
N GLU A 72 -18.69 15.33 -5.63
CA GLU A 72 -17.69 16.29 -6.13
C GLU A 72 -16.45 15.57 -6.70
N ALA A 73 -15.90 14.61 -5.96
CA ALA A 73 -14.74 13.84 -6.41
C ALA A 73 -15.06 13.04 -7.68
N PHE A 74 -16.27 12.46 -7.77
CA PHE A 74 -16.69 11.71 -8.95
C PHE A 74 -16.91 12.63 -10.16
N ASP A 75 -17.50 13.80 -9.97
CA ASP A 75 -17.70 14.77 -11.05
C ASP A 75 -16.36 15.26 -11.60
N LEU A 76 -15.37 15.52 -10.74
CA LEU A 76 -14.00 15.81 -11.18
C LEU A 76 -13.37 14.65 -11.96
N TYR A 77 -13.66 13.42 -11.56
CA TYR A 77 -13.20 12.24 -12.29
C TYR A 77 -13.89 12.09 -13.65
N LYS A 78 -15.18 12.46 -13.77
CA LYS A 78 -15.91 12.42 -15.04
C LYS A 78 -15.31 13.31 -16.12
N ASP A 79 -14.68 14.42 -15.73
CA ASP A 79 -13.99 15.33 -16.64
C ASP A 79 -12.66 14.76 -17.17
N THR A 80 -12.19 13.64 -16.60
CA THR A 80 -10.94 13.02 -17.06
C THR A 80 -11.11 12.26 -18.37
N PRO A 81 -10.09 12.23 -19.25
CA PRO A 81 -10.11 11.39 -20.44
C PRO A 81 -10.28 9.89 -20.13
N GLN A 82 -9.87 9.45 -18.93
CA GLN A 82 -9.98 8.06 -18.53
C GLN A 82 -11.44 7.65 -18.28
N TYR A 83 -12.23 8.53 -17.65
CA TYR A 83 -13.66 8.33 -17.53
C TYR A 83 -14.30 8.23 -18.92
N HIS A 84 -14.00 9.17 -19.81
CA HIS A 84 -14.60 9.16 -21.15
C HIS A 84 -14.22 7.96 -22.02
N LYS A 85 -13.00 7.43 -21.90
CA LYS A 85 -12.48 6.36 -22.76
C LYS A 85 -12.66 4.96 -22.20
N ILE A 86 -12.62 4.78 -20.89
CA ILE A 86 -12.58 3.46 -20.24
C ILE A 86 -13.78 3.27 -19.31
N ASN A 87 -14.07 4.26 -18.47
CA ASN A 87 -15.02 4.13 -17.36
C ASN A 87 -16.34 4.89 -17.59
N LYS A 88 -16.76 5.05 -18.84
CA LYS A 88 -17.93 5.84 -19.20
C LYS A 88 -19.20 5.17 -18.69
N GLY A 89 -20.02 5.90 -17.94
CA GLY A 89 -21.23 5.34 -17.32
C GLY A 89 -20.98 4.55 -16.05
N MET A 90 -19.76 4.59 -15.51
CA MET A 90 -19.41 3.99 -14.21
C MET A 90 -20.34 4.49 -13.09
N SER A 91 -20.68 3.59 -12.18
CA SER A 91 -21.47 3.87 -10.98
C SER A 91 -20.61 4.47 -9.86
N MET A 92 -21.26 5.08 -8.87
CA MET A 92 -20.57 5.63 -7.69
C MET A 92 -19.82 4.54 -6.89
N SER A 93 -20.33 3.31 -6.82
CA SER A 93 -19.68 2.21 -6.11
C SER A 93 -18.39 1.76 -6.79
N GLU A 94 -18.38 1.67 -8.12
CA GLU A 94 -17.18 1.37 -8.90
C GLU A 94 -16.15 2.49 -8.79
N PHE A 95 -16.59 3.76 -8.76
CA PHE A 95 -15.71 4.89 -8.49
C PHE A 95 -15.08 4.81 -7.10
N LYS A 96 -15.86 4.53 -6.05
CA LYS A 96 -15.36 4.31 -4.68
C LYS A 96 -14.33 3.17 -4.62
N PHE A 97 -14.51 2.11 -5.40
CA PHE A 97 -13.57 0.98 -5.48
C PHE A 97 -12.23 1.39 -6.08
N ILE A 98 -12.21 2.06 -7.24
CA ILE A 98 -10.94 2.52 -7.83
C ILE A 98 -10.27 3.58 -6.95
N TYR A 99 -11.04 4.50 -6.37
CA TYR A 99 -10.55 5.52 -5.45
C TYR A 99 -9.86 4.89 -4.24
N PHE A 100 -10.44 3.84 -3.66
CA PHE A 100 -9.85 3.10 -2.53
C PHE A 100 -8.47 2.52 -2.88
N TRP A 101 -8.33 1.89 -4.05
CA TRP A 101 -7.04 1.31 -4.47
C TRP A 101 -5.97 2.38 -4.73
N GLU A 102 -6.34 3.52 -5.30
CA GLU A 102 -5.40 4.63 -5.46
C GLU A 102 -5.01 5.24 -4.11
N TYR A 103 -5.99 5.43 -3.22
CA TYR A 103 -5.78 5.93 -1.87
C TYR A 103 -4.86 5.01 -1.06
N PHE A 104 -5.14 3.70 -1.05
CA PHE A 104 -4.33 2.71 -0.35
C PHE A 104 -2.93 2.57 -0.97
N HIS A 105 -2.78 2.80 -2.27
CA HIS A 105 -1.47 2.82 -2.91
C HIS A 105 -0.64 4.06 -2.56
N ARG A 106 -1.29 5.19 -2.21
CA ARG A 106 -0.64 6.44 -1.80
C ARG A 106 -0.25 6.46 -0.31
N LEU A 107 -0.74 5.51 0.49
CA LEU A 107 -0.44 5.33 1.92
C LEU A 107 0.68 4.29 2.14
#